data_AF-A0A844WUC2-F1
#
_entry.id   AF-A0A844WUC2-F1
#
_cell.length_a   1.000
_cell.length_b   1.000
_cell.length_c   1.000
_cell.angle_alpha   90.00
_cell.angle_beta   90.00
_cell.angle_gamma   90.00
#
_symmetry.space_group_name_H-M   'P 1'
#
loop_
_entity.id
_entity.type
_entity.pdbx_description
1 polymer ?
#
loop_
_entity_poly.entity_id
_entity_poly.type
_entity_poly.pdbx_seq_one_letter_code
_entity_poly.pdbx_strand_id
1 'polypeptide(L)'
;EFLQLLEINNKNPFTKEQFKAALRTSGTAEQIGHLLVRYESEWYADEALSKWNEVDDLFEDEKRQQKALIEVELDKLGITRAYQRDFAMQKVDEAHEHVKTNWQLEKAQRIKPSLWWQQVAQAQTQNQTTSTEQSDANTNTNTNTPKLSNLSTDGKAWFIHPVAMMDYFAGNNILFKKGDKDEIIREINIRLAGFGGNVPTDEFTERTENMIKQFQRDYMQVKETGVVDMNVIKAIDEFQEEYAISNTIWLQLKCRCSAKKCNGFGNGLGKNTSPEQSNPYEYPGLHRSLLFGFCAINFYLGRQNVYRVREVSSGYRCSQHPQGKTTSNHRGKALDIQFNKGTWEIRLRKYKNIEPLKYIRDNFFVTYLNAQRKWSNINLFTTEPIGLNPDDSIIDKKHTYSWIHMDVRTFEKQYLLDEYFCTDATTLNKEKLITLINK
;
A
#
# COMPACT_ATOMS: atom_id res chain seq x y z
N GLU A 1 37.38 15.89 17.37
CA GLU A 1 38.20 14.66 17.26
C GLU A 1 37.72 13.69 16.17
N PHE A 2 36.46 13.23 16.13
CA PHE A 2 35.96 12.33 15.07
C PHE A 2 36.15 12.87 13.62
N LEU A 3 35.89 14.16 13.41
CA LEU A 3 36.12 14.81 12.11
C LEU A 3 37.60 15.08 11.78
N GLN A 4 38.47 15.14 12.80
CA GLN A 4 39.93 15.26 12.61
C GLN A 4 40.58 13.90 12.32
N LEU A 5 40.01 12.79 12.84
CA LEU A 5 40.44 11.43 12.54
C LEU A 5 40.21 11.02 11.08
N LEU A 6 39.24 11.65 10.40
CA LEU A 6 38.92 11.41 8.99
C LEU A 6 39.78 12.22 8.01
N GLU A 7 40.52 13.24 8.48
CA GLU A 7 41.43 14.05 7.65
C GLU A 7 42.85 13.47 7.56
N ILE A 8 43.19 12.48 8.39
CA ILE A 8 44.59 12.06 8.61
C ILE A 8 45.11 11.01 7.61
N ASN A 9 44.24 10.31 6.86
CA ASN A 9 44.68 9.32 5.88
C ASN A 9 44.30 9.74 4.46
N ASN A 10 45.29 10.34 3.77
CA ASN A 10 45.35 10.86 2.40
C ASN A 10 44.95 9.87 1.28
N LYS A 11 43.77 9.23 1.37
CA LYS A 11 43.27 8.25 0.40
C LYS A 11 41.76 8.32 0.12
N ASN A 12 41.06 9.41 0.41
CA ASN A 12 39.69 9.59 -0.06
C ASN A 12 39.35 11.05 -0.45
N PRO A 13 38.45 11.27 -1.43
CA PRO A 13 38.46 12.46 -2.29
C PRO A 13 37.57 13.64 -1.85
N PHE A 14 37.00 13.62 -0.63
CA PHE A 14 35.99 14.63 -0.24
C PHE A 14 36.41 15.51 0.93
N THR A 15 36.21 16.81 0.76
CA THR A 15 36.45 17.86 1.75
C THR A 15 35.26 18.01 2.71
N LYS A 16 35.50 18.61 3.89
CA LYS A 16 34.48 18.91 4.92
C LYS A 16 33.22 19.59 4.37
N GLU A 17 33.37 20.47 3.39
CA GLU A 17 32.23 21.20 2.82
C GLU A 17 31.50 20.41 1.72
N GLN A 18 32.19 19.48 1.05
CA GLN A 18 31.53 18.49 0.18
C GLN A 18 30.72 17.47 1.01
N PHE A 19 31.15 17.15 2.23
CA PHE A 19 30.43 16.27 3.16
C PHE A 19 29.12 16.90 3.68
N LYS A 20 29.16 18.20 4.04
CA LYS A 20 27.93 18.94 4.43
C LYS A 20 26.96 19.13 3.27
N ALA A 21 27.47 19.24 2.05
CA ALA A 21 26.63 19.28 0.86
C ALA A 21 25.97 17.91 0.59
N ALA A 22 26.71 16.80 0.77
CA ALA A 22 26.23 15.44 0.57
C ALA A 22 25.14 15.01 1.59
N LEU A 23 25.22 15.48 2.84
CA LEU A 23 24.20 15.23 3.87
C LEU A 23 22.85 15.93 3.62
N ARG A 24 22.79 16.85 2.64
CA ARG A 24 21.55 17.57 2.28
C ARG A 24 20.76 16.87 1.17
N THR A 25 21.25 15.74 0.66
CA THR A 25 20.59 14.94 -0.38
C THR A 25 20.30 13.54 0.15
N SER A 26 19.01 13.14 0.11
CA SER A 26 18.49 11.93 0.78
C SER A 26 19.20 10.63 0.39
N GLY A 27 19.55 10.44 -0.89
CA GLY A 27 20.22 9.21 -1.35
C GLY A 27 21.69 9.07 -0.93
N THR A 28 22.37 10.15 -0.54
CA THR A 28 23.78 10.09 -0.08
C THR A 28 23.86 10.02 1.45
N ALA A 29 22.85 10.53 2.16
CA ALA A 29 22.67 10.29 3.59
C ALA A 29 22.43 8.80 3.91
N GLU A 30 21.71 8.10 3.03
CA GLU A 30 21.50 6.64 3.11
C GLU A 30 22.81 5.85 2.95
N GLN A 31 23.65 6.19 1.96
CA GLN A 31 24.97 5.54 1.78
C GLN A 31 25.95 5.82 2.95
N ILE A 32 25.82 6.96 3.64
CA ILE A 32 26.56 7.27 4.88
C ILE A 32 25.99 6.48 6.07
N GLY A 33 24.68 6.29 6.15
CA GLY A 33 24.03 5.39 7.11
C GLY A 33 24.55 3.96 6.99
N HIS A 34 24.76 3.46 5.77
CA HIS A 34 25.37 2.14 5.51
C HIS A 34 26.86 2.05 5.90
N LEU A 35 27.58 3.18 5.90
CA LEU A 35 28.96 3.25 6.40
C LEU A 35 29.03 3.30 7.94
N LEU A 36 28.05 3.90 8.61
CA LEU A 36 27.91 3.90 10.07
C LEU A 36 27.51 2.52 10.62
N VAL A 37 26.67 1.77 9.89
CA VAL A 37 26.40 0.34 10.16
C VAL A 37 27.67 -0.52 10.05
N ARG A 38 28.69 -0.05 9.33
CA ARG A 38 30.00 -0.71 9.22
C ARG A 38 30.95 -0.41 10.39
N TYR A 39 30.62 0.56 11.25
CA TYR A 39 31.35 0.93 12.48
C TYR A 39 30.43 0.80 13.70
N GLU A 40 29.97 -0.43 13.94
CA GLU A 40 29.37 -0.90 15.21
C GLU A 40 30.01 -0.20 16.42
N SER A 41 29.30 0.64 17.22
CA SER A 41 29.52 0.84 18.71
C SER A 41 29.35 2.25 19.34
N GLU A 42 28.21 2.97 19.24
CA GLU A 42 28.07 4.18 20.12
C GLU A 42 26.73 4.42 20.83
N TRP A 43 25.70 3.59 20.62
CA TRP A 43 24.42 3.77 21.32
C TRP A 43 24.24 2.74 22.43
N TYR A 44 24.27 3.21 23.68
CA TYR A 44 24.08 2.39 24.86
C TYR A 44 23.05 2.97 25.82
N ALA A 45 22.38 2.12 26.60
CA ALA A 45 21.65 2.54 27.79
C ALA A 45 22.47 2.25 29.05
N ASP A 46 22.51 3.23 29.95
CA ASP A 46 22.94 3.10 31.34
C ASP A 46 21.76 3.46 32.27
N GLU A 47 21.94 3.30 33.58
CA GLU A 47 20.87 3.57 34.57
C GLU A 47 20.30 5.00 34.48
N ALA A 48 21.17 5.96 34.12
CA ALA A 48 20.82 7.36 33.95
C ALA A 48 20.19 7.67 32.58
N LEU A 49 20.16 6.71 31.65
CA LEU A 49 19.82 6.89 30.24
C LEU A 49 20.60 8.06 29.60
N SER A 50 21.85 8.26 29.99
CA SER A 50 22.65 9.44 29.70
C SER A 50 22.75 9.71 28.20
N LYS A 51 23.07 8.69 27.41
CA LYS A 51 23.16 8.78 25.94
C LYS A 51 21.81 9.05 25.28
N TRP A 52 20.72 8.58 25.89
CA TRP A 52 19.35 8.76 25.38
C TRP A 52 18.79 10.14 25.71
N ASN A 53 19.31 10.81 26.73
CA ASN A 53 18.95 12.20 27.03
C ASN A 53 19.46 13.19 25.97
N GLU A 54 20.47 12.82 25.16
CA GLU A 54 20.90 13.62 24.01
C GLU A 54 19.77 13.77 22.96
N VAL A 55 18.79 12.85 22.95
CA VAL A 55 17.62 12.92 22.06
C VAL A 55 16.60 13.96 22.57
N ASP A 56 16.56 14.24 23.87
CA ASP A 56 15.65 15.22 24.46
C ASP A 56 15.95 16.62 23.89
N ASP A 57 17.22 16.96 23.70
CA ASP A 57 17.66 18.23 23.11
C ASP A 57 17.33 18.31 21.61
N LEU A 58 17.42 17.19 20.89
CA LEU A 58 17.06 17.13 19.46
C LEU A 58 15.59 17.45 19.22
N PHE A 59 14.69 17.02 20.11
CA PHE A 59 13.29 17.38 20.02
C PHE A 59 13.07 18.88 20.18
N GLU A 60 13.76 19.54 21.11
CA GLU A 60 13.62 20.99 21.29
C GLU A 60 14.17 21.78 20.10
N ASP A 61 15.24 21.28 19.48
CA ASP A 61 15.78 21.84 18.25
C ASP A 61 14.83 21.63 17.06
N GLU A 62 14.22 20.45 16.93
CA GLU A 62 13.21 20.17 15.91
C GLU A 62 11.98 21.08 16.08
N LYS A 63 11.48 21.26 17.31
CA LYS A 63 10.39 22.20 17.60
C LYS A 63 10.70 23.60 17.10
N ARG A 64 11.92 24.07 17.35
CA ARG A 64 12.38 25.40 16.92
C ARG A 64 12.43 25.50 15.39
N GLN A 65 12.91 24.46 14.71
CA GLN A 65 12.95 24.40 13.25
C GLN A 65 11.55 24.38 12.64
N GLN A 66 10.63 23.56 13.17
CA GLN A 66 9.25 23.49 12.69
C GLN A 66 8.51 24.82 12.88
N LYS A 67 8.69 25.49 14.03
CA LYS A 67 8.15 26.84 14.26
C LYS A 67 8.69 27.84 13.23
N ALA A 68 9.99 27.82 12.96
CA ALA A 68 10.59 28.70 11.95
C ALA A 68 10.05 28.44 10.53
N LEU A 69 9.85 27.17 10.15
CA LEU A 69 9.26 26.80 8.86
C LEU A 69 7.80 27.26 8.74
N ILE A 70 7.03 27.11 9.82
CA ILE A 70 5.64 27.57 9.88
C ILE A 70 5.56 29.09 9.79
N GLU A 71 6.47 29.84 10.43
CA GLU A 71 6.53 31.30 10.23
C GLU A 71 6.73 31.68 8.77
N VAL A 72 7.69 31.04 8.09
CA VAL A 72 7.97 31.27 6.68
C VAL A 72 6.74 30.96 5.81
N GLU A 73 6.01 29.89 6.12
CA GLU A 73 4.83 29.50 5.35
C GLU A 73 3.64 30.42 5.60
N LEU A 74 3.43 30.86 6.85
CA LEU A 74 2.41 31.86 7.20
C LEU A 74 2.67 33.18 6.48
N ASP A 75 3.94 33.57 6.31
CA ASP A 75 4.32 34.77 5.55
C ASP A 75 3.99 34.64 4.06
N LYS A 76 4.28 33.48 3.43
CA LYS A 76 3.90 33.20 2.04
C LYS A 76 2.39 33.24 1.82
N LEU A 77 1.63 32.78 2.81
CA LEU A 77 0.17 32.78 2.78
C LEU A 77 -0.46 34.14 3.13
N GLY A 78 0.35 35.16 3.45
CA GLY A 78 -0.12 36.50 3.79
C GLY A 78 -0.86 36.56 5.14
N ILE A 79 -0.64 35.59 6.04
CA ILE A 79 -1.30 35.53 7.34
C ILE A 79 -0.53 36.40 8.35
N THR A 80 -1.06 37.60 8.58
CA THR A 80 -0.41 38.64 9.40
C THR A 80 -1.08 38.86 10.76
N ARG A 81 -2.29 38.33 11.00
CA ARG A 81 -3.00 38.54 12.27
C ARG A 81 -2.36 37.71 13.38
N ALA A 82 -1.94 38.38 14.46
CA ALA A 82 -1.24 37.76 15.60
C ALA A 82 -1.94 36.51 16.13
N TYR A 83 -3.24 36.56 16.40
CA TYR A 83 -3.98 35.42 16.95
C TYR A 83 -3.94 34.16 16.06
N GLN A 84 -3.82 34.31 14.74
CA GLN A 84 -3.74 33.16 13.82
C GLN A 84 -2.36 32.52 13.86
N ARG A 85 -1.31 33.33 14.01
CA ARG A 85 0.07 32.88 14.13
C ARG A 85 0.29 32.23 15.50
N ASP A 86 -0.20 32.85 16.56
CA ASP A 86 -0.13 32.31 17.92
C ASP A 86 -0.83 30.95 18.01
N PHE A 87 -2.01 30.82 17.38
CA PHE A 87 -2.71 29.55 17.29
C PHE A 87 -1.91 28.47 16.56
N ALA A 88 -1.23 28.82 15.45
CA ALA A 88 -0.36 27.90 14.74
C ALA A 88 0.83 27.44 15.59
N MET A 89 1.47 28.36 16.31
CA MET A 89 2.59 28.05 17.21
C MET A 89 2.15 27.18 18.39
N GLN A 90 0.98 27.47 18.96
CA GLN A 90 0.39 26.66 20.02
C GLN A 90 0.16 25.21 19.56
N LYS A 91 -0.28 24.99 18.31
CA LYS A 91 -0.46 23.64 17.77
C LYS A 91 0.85 22.88 17.61
N VAL A 92 1.94 23.57 17.30
CA VAL A 92 3.29 22.97 17.30
C VAL A 92 3.70 22.59 18.71
N ASP A 93 3.46 23.45 19.70
CA ASP A 93 3.76 23.14 21.10
C ASP A 93 2.95 21.94 21.61
N GLU A 94 1.65 21.87 21.32
CA GLU A 94 0.79 20.73 21.68
C GLU A 94 1.26 19.42 21.04
N ALA A 95 1.63 19.45 19.75
CA ALA A 95 2.15 18.27 19.06
C ALA A 95 3.50 17.82 19.61
N HIS A 96 4.38 18.78 19.91
CA HIS A 96 5.70 18.51 20.48
C HIS A 96 5.62 17.90 21.89
N GLU A 97 4.77 18.46 22.76
CA GLU A 97 4.55 17.91 24.10
C GLU A 97 4.01 16.48 24.06
N HIS A 98 3.16 16.16 23.07
CA HIS A 98 2.69 14.79 22.86
C HIS A 98 3.83 13.84 22.49
N VAL A 99 4.68 14.23 21.53
CA VAL A 99 5.84 13.44 21.10
C VAL A 99 6.84 13.25 22.24
N LYS A 100 7.14 14.32 22.98
CA LYS A 100 8.03 14.31 24.14
C LYS A 100 7.51 13.40 25.25
N THR A 101 6.20 13.45 25.53
CA THR A 101 5.56 12.56 26.52
C THR A 101 5.69 11.10 26.11
N ASN A 102 5.41 10.77 24.85
CA ASN A 102 5.57 9.42 24.32
C ASN A 102 7.03 8.94 24.40
N TRP A 103 7.98 9.83 24.12
CA TRP A 103 9.41 9.53 24.26
C TRP A 103 9.81 9.20 25.70
N GLN A 104 9.35 9.98 26.68
CA GLN A 104 9.63 9.68 28.08
C GLN A 104 9.00 8.34 28.52
N LEU A 105 7.80 8.01 28.01
CA LEU A 105 7.18 6.71 28.23
C LEU A 105 8.00 5.58 27.60
N GLU A 106 8.51 5.73 26.39
CA GLU A 106 9.40 4.77 25.72
C GLU A 106 10.71 4.55 26.51
N LYS A 107 11.35 5.64 26.96
CA LYS A 107 12.52 5.58 27.85
C LYS A 107 12.21 4.78 29.12
N ALA A 108 11.07 5.01 29.75
CA ALA A 108 10.70 4.39 31.01
C ALA A 108 10.21 2.93 30.87
N GLN A 109 9.46 2.61 29.82
CA GLN A 109 8.75 1.33 29.68
C GLN A 109 9.48 0.32 28.80
N ARG A 110 10.37 0.75 27.90
CA ARG A 110 11.04 -0.14 26.95
C ARG A 110 12.56 -0.09 27.08
N ILE A 111 13.15 1.10 27.13
CA ILE A 111 14.62 1.23 27.19
C ILE A 111 15.14 0.89 28.59
N LYS A 112 14.58 1.52 29.65
CA LYS A 112 15.01 1.28 31.04
C LYS A 112 14.83 -0.18 31.48
N PRO A 113 13.72 -0.87 31.18
CA PRO A 113 13.57 -2.29 31.52
C PRO A 113 14.49 -3.21 30.73
N SER A 114 15.01 -2.78 29.58
CA SER A 114 16.04 -3.53 28.84
C SER A 114 17.40 -3.56 29.56
N LEU A 115 17.58 -2.78 30.64
CA LEU A 115 18.72 -2.90 31.57
C LEU A 115 18.58 -4.10 32.53
N TRP A 116 17.53 -4.92 32.42
CA TRP A 116 17.35 -6.15 33.22
C TRP A 116 18.57 -7.08 33.15
N TRP A 117 19.35 -7.03 32.08
CA TRP A 117 20.63 -7.72 31.96
C TRP A 117 21.63 -7.36 33.07
N GLN A 118 21.61 -6.14 33.61
CA GLN A 118 22.46 -5.72 34.72
C GLN A 118 22.09 -6.44 36.02
N GLN A 119 20.80 -6.65 36.27
CA GLN A 119 20.30 -7.43 37.42
C GLN A 119 20.62 -8.92 37.27
N VAL A 120 20.47 -9.47 36.05
CA VAL A 120 20.83 -10.86 35.72
C VAL A 120 22.35 -11.08 35.86
N ALA A 121 23.18 -10.14 35.40
CA ALA A 121 24.63 -10.20 35.53
C ALA A 121 25.07 -10.11 37.00
N GLN A 122 24.52 -9.16 37.78
CA GLN A 122 24.83 -9.02 39.20
C GLN A 122 24.42 -10.25 40.03
N ALA A 123 23.24 -10.83 39.76
CA ALA A 123 22.78 -12.06 40.41
C ALA A 123 23.66 -13.28 40.09
N GLN A 124 24.24 -13.35 38.89
CA GLN A 124 25.19 -14.40 38.53
C GLN A 124 26.55 -14.24 39.21
N THR A 125 27.06 -13.01 39.35
CA THR A 125 28.32 -12.74 40.06
C THR A 125 28.20 -13.04 41.56
N GLN A 126 27.06 -12.73 42.20
CA GLN A 126 26.78 -13.12 43.58
C GLN A 126 26.72 -14.65 43.75
N ASN A 127 26.14 -15.38 42.80
CA ASN A 127 26.10 -16.85 42.86
C ASN A 127 27.47 -17.51 42.64
N GLN A 128 28.41 -16.87 41.93
CA GLN A 128 29.79 -17.37 41.78
C GLN A 128 30.68 -17.09 43.00
N THR A 129 30.42 -16.01 43.73
CA THR A 129 31.26 -15.63 44.89
C THR A 129 30.89 -16.43 46.15
N THR A 130 29.66 -16.94 46.22
CA THR A 130 29.15 -17.70 47.38
C THR A 130 29.46 -19.21 47.32
N SER A 131 30.03 -19.71 46.20
CA SER A 131 30.28 -21.15 45.99
C SER A 131 31.70 -21.63 46.34
N THR A 132 32.48 -20.85 47.11
CA THR A 132 33.86 -21.23 47.48
C THR A 132 34.01 -21.86 48.86
N GLU A 133 32.92 -22.17 49.56
CA GLU A 133 32.99 -22.98 50.77
C GLU A 133 31.93 -24.11 50.77
N GLN A 134 32.43 -25.35 50.81
CA GLN A 134 31.77 -26.61 51.17
C GLN A 134 31.02 -27.45 50.11
N SER A 135 31.79 -28.40 49.56
CA SER A 135 31.54 -29.86 49.45
C SER A 135 30.21 -30.42 48.92
N ASP A 136 30.36 -31.22 47.86
CA ASP A 136 29.75 -32.53 47.59
C ASP A 136 28.27 -32.75 47.99
N ALA A 137 27.37 -32.66 47.00
CA ALA A 137 26.58 -33.80 46.52
C ALA A 137 25.46 -33.36 45.58
N ASN A 138 25.26 -34.21 44.58
CA ASN A 138 23.98 -34.50 43.91
C ASN A 138 23.57 -33.66 42.69
N THR A 139 23.35 -34.45 41.65
CA THR A 139 22.89 -34.18 40.29
C THR A 139 21.49 -33.59 40.19
N ASN A 140 21.25 -32.92 39.04
CA ASN A 140 20.01 -32.41 38.47
C ASN A 140 19.48 -31.06 38.97
N THR A 141 19.66 -30.03 38.14
CA THR A 141 18.52 -29.26 37.57
C THR A 141 18.98 -28.32 36.44
N ASN A 142 18.39 -28.53 35.25
CA ASN A 142 18.21 -27.60 34.13
C ASN A 142 19.39 -26.73 33.66
N THR A 143 20.28 -27.37 32.91
CA THR A 143 21.06 -26.73 31.85
C THR A 143 20.13 -26.24 30.73
N ASN A 144 19.65 -25.01 30.79
CA ASN A 144 19.12 -24.27 29.63
C ASN A 144 19.08 -22.75 29.84
N THR A 145 20.02 -22.20 30.63
CA THR A 145 20.27 -20.76 30.58
C THR A 145 21.56 -20.56 29.79
N PRO A 146 21.53 -19.86 28.64
CA PRO A 146 22.75 -19.57 27.87
C PRO A 146 23.79 -18.94 28.79
N LYS A 147 25.05 -19.37 28.70
CA LYS A 147 26.14 -18.72 29.43
C LYS A 147 26.34 -17.33 28.80
N LEU A 148 25.99 -16.27 29.54
CA LEU A 148 26.02 -14.86 29.12
C LEU A 148 27.44 -14.28 28.91
N SER A 149 28.44 -15.10 28.62
CA SER A 149 29.87 -14.70 28.61
C SER A 149 30.25 -13.66 27.55
N ASN A 150 29.28 -13.11 26.80
CA ASN A 150 29.47 -12.10 25.77
C ASN A 150 28.76 -10.76 26.08
N LEU A 151 28.18 -10.55 27.27
CA LEU A 151 27.65 -9.23 27.63
C LEU A 151 28.74 -8.30 28.17
N SER A 152 28.61 -7.02 27.79
CA SER A 152 29.50 -5.93 28.16
C SER A 152 29.63 -5.81 29.69
N THR A 153 30.85 -5.92 30.20
CA THR A 153 31.16 -5.84 31.65
C THR A 153 31.08 -4.42 32.21
N ASP A 154 30.87 -3.42 31.36
CA ASP A 154 30.77 -2.00 31.70
C ASP A 154 29.36 -1.56 32.15
N GLY A 155 28.40 -2.48 32.23
CA GLY A 155 27.03 -2.18 32.65
C GLY A 155 26.17 -1.50 31.59
N LYS A 156 26.62 -1.48 30.33
CA LYS A 156 25.93 -0.86 29.20
C LYS A 156 25.22 -1.90 28.33
N ALA A 157 23.97 -1.62 27.98
CA ALA A 157 23.25 -2.37 26.95
C ALA A 157 23.38 -1.63 25.62
N TRP A 158 23.89 -2.28 24.58
CA TRP A 158 24.12 -1.67 23.27
C TRP A 158 22.89 -1.83 22.37
N PHE A 159 22.48 -0.75 21.70
CA PHE A 159 21.30 -0.67 20.86
C PHE A 159 21.63 -0.20 19.45
N ILE A 160 20.74 -0.50 18.51
CA ILE A 160 20.71 0.14 17.19
C ILE A 160 20.32 1.61 17.38
N HIS A 161 20.88 2.49 16.55
CA HIS A 161 20.77 3.96 16.61
C HIS A 161 19.33 4.46 16.89
N PRO A 162 19.09 5.31 17.91
CA PRO A 162 17.76 5.78 18.29
C PRO A 162 17.03 6.53 17.20
N VAL A 163 17.68 7.31 16.35
CA VAL A 163 17.02 7.92 15.17
C VAL A 163 16.49 6.85 14.21
N ALA A 164 17.26 5.80 13.90
CA ALA A 164 16.76 4.67 13.10
C ALA A 164 15.62 3.92 13.82
N MET A 165 15.67 3.89 15.16
CA MET A 165 14.63 3.30 16.00
C MET A 165 13.37 4.19 16.09
N MET A 166 13.52 5.51 16.04
CA MET A 166 12.45 6.50 16.00
C MET A 166 11.81 6.56 14.61
N ASP A 167 12.58 6.41 13.53
CA ASP A 167 12.03 6.23 12.17
C ASP A 167 11.32 4.86 12.03
N TYR A 168 11.74 3.86 12.81
CA TYR A 168 11.10 2.54 12.88
C TYR A 168 9.84 2.51 13.76
N PHE A 169 9.76 3.34 14.81
CA PHE A 169 8.62 3.40 15.75
C PHE A 169 7.66 4.58 15.52
N ALA A 170 8.09 5.66 14.86
CA ALA A 170 7.22 6.70 14.32
C ALA A 170 6.65 6.20 13.00
N GLY A 171 5.56 5.44 13.06
CA GLY A 171 4.89 4.84 11.91
C GLY A 171 4.27 5.85 10.91
N ASN A 172 5.06 6.79 10.37
CA ASN A 172 4.70 7.81 9.37
C ASN A 172 5.88 8.17 8.45
N ASN A 173 6.78 7.23 8.12
CA ASN A 173 7.63 7.43 6.95
C ASN A 173 6.75 7.31 5.71
N ILE A 174 6.43 8.47 5.13
CA ILE A 174 5.78 8.56 3.83
C ILE A 174 6.69 7.83 2.83
N LEU A 175 6.21 6.71 2.32
CA LEU A 175 6.89 5.90 1.32
C LEU A 175 6.70 6.51 -0.07
N PHE A 176 5.47 6.92 -0.38
CA PHE A 176 5.14 7.55 -1.66
C PHE A 176 4.15 8.70 -1.51
N LYS A 177 4.35 9.74 -2.32
CA LYS A 177 3.50 10.92 -2.44
C LYS A 177 3.49 11.45 -3.88
N LYS A 178 2.61 12.41 -4.15
CA LYS A 178 2.47 13.04 -5.47
C LYS A 178 3.83 13.52 -6.02
N GLY A 179 4.15 13.08 -7.23
CA GLY A 179 5.40 13.38 -7.92
C GLY A 179 6.44 12.25 -7.89
N ASP A 180 6.29 11.27 -7.00
CA ASP A 180 7.20 10.12 -6.94
C ASP A 180 6.97 9.17 -8.12
N LYS A 181 7.99 8.36 -8.44
CA LYS A 181 7.94 7.35 -9.50
C LYS A 181 8.60 6.05 -9.04
N ASP A 182 7.86 4.95 -9.08
CA ASP A 182 8.32 3.63 -8.62
C ASP A 182 7.44 2.48 -9.17
N GLU A 183 8.02 1.30 -9.34
CA GLU A 183 7.28 0.09 -9.73
C GLU A 183 6.23 -0.32 -8.68
N ILE A 184 6.49 -0.05 -7.40
CA ILE A 184 5.53 -0.27 -6.32
C ILE A 184 4.33 0.65 -6.48
N ILE A 185 4.51 1.89 -6.96
CA ILE A 185 3.39 2.79 -7.27
C ILE A 185 2.51 2.18 -8.38
N ARG A 186 3.10 1.54 -9.39
CA ARG A 186 2.34 0.82 -10.41
C ARG A 186 1.51 -0.30 -9.81
N GLU A 187 2.09 -1.11 -8.93
CA GLU A 187 1.35 -2.16 -8.23
C GLU A 187 0.23 -1.58 -7.36
N ILE A 188 0.46 -0.49 -6.63
CA ILE A 188 -0.58 0.23 -5.87
C ILE A 188 -1.71 0.69 -6.81
N ASN A 189 -1.38 1.33 -7.93
CA ASN A 189 -2.34 1.82 -8.92
C ASN A 189 -3.17 0.70 -9.55
N ILE A 190 -2.60 -0.49 -9.73
CA ILE A 190 -3.34 -1.68 -10.18
C ILE A 190 -4.28 -2.20 -9.09
N ARG A 191 -3.76 -2.40 -7.87
CA ARG A 191 -4.45 -3.05 -6.75
C ARG A 191 -5.59 -2.21 -6.19
N LEU A 192 -5.45 -0.88 -6.25
CA LEU A 192 -6.47 0.07 -5.83
C LEU A 192 -7.23 0.70 -6.99
N ALA A 193 -7.15 0.15 -8.21
CA ALA A 193 -7.86 0.69 -9.36
C ALA A 193 -9.39 0.82 -9.15
N GLY A 194 -9.95 0.10 -8.18
CA GLY A 194 -11.35 0.21 -7.79
C GLY A 194 -11.73 1.45 -6.97
N PHE A 195 -10.77 2.26 -6.51
CA PHE A 195 -10.97 3.46 -5.70
C PHE A 195 -10.66 4.72 -6.54
N GLY A 196 -11.66 5.32 -7.16
CA GLY A 196 -11.56 6.50 -8.01
C GLY A 196 -11.09 6.20 -9.44
N GLY A 197 -10.79 4.93 -9.75
CA GLY A 197 -10.28 4.50 -11.05
C GLY A 197 -8.81 4.88 -11.23
N ASN A 198 -7.96 3.97 -11.70
CA ASN A 198 -6.60 4.33 -12.12
C ASN A 198 -6.07 3.44 -13.26
N VAL A 199 -4.93 3.82 -13.83
CA VAL A 199 -4.18 3.06 -14.85
C VAL A 199 -2.86 2.53 -14.26
N PRO A 200 -2.27 1.47 -14.84
CA PRO A 200 -0.95 0.92 -14.44
C PRO A 200 0.26 1.82 -14.71
N THR A 201 0.27 3.06 -14.21
CA THR A 201 1.44 3.96 -14.23
C THR A 201 2.29 3.78 -12.98
N ASP A 202 3.60 3.93 -13.11
CA ASP A 202 4.56 4.03 -11.99
C ASP A 202 4.62 5.42 -11.35
N GLU A 203 3.92 6.40 -11.89
CA GLU A 203 3.96 7.77 -11.39
C GLU A 203 2.83 8.02 -10.39
N PHE A 204 3.17 8.64 -9.26
CA PHE A 204 2.20 9.07 -8.26
C PHE A 204 1.57 10.39 -8.72
N THR A 205 0.56 10.26 -9.56
CA THR A 205 -0.18 11.41 -10.11
C THR A 205 -1.22 11.94 -9.12
N GLU A 206 -1.88 13.04 -9.47
CA GLU A 206 -3.08 13.51 -8.75
C GLU A 206 -4.19 12.46 -8.68
N ARG A 207 -4.29 11.63 -9.73
CA ARG A 207 -5.25 10.53 -9.77
C ARG A 207 -4.91 9.46 -8.72
N THR A 208 -3.62 9.16 -8.55
CA THR A 208 -3.13 8.26 -7.50
C THR A 208 -3.39 8.85 -6.11
N GLU A 209 -3.11 10.13 -5.89
CA GLU A 209 -3.40 10.80 -4.62
C GLU A 209 -4.88 10.70 -4.23
N ASN A 210 -5.79 10.98 -5.17
CA ASN A 210 -7.23 10.90 -4.94
C ASN A 210 -7.71 9.46 -4.70
N MET A 211 -7.14 8.48 -5.39
CA MET A 211 -7.37 7.05 -5.14
C MET A 211 -6.95 6.65 -3.71
N ILE A 212 -5.77 7.10 -3.25
CA ILE A 212 -5.30 6.84 -1.89
C ILE A 212 -6.20 7.51 -0.85
N LYS A 213 -6.60 8.78 -1.05
CA LYS A 213 -7.56 9.46 -0.17
C LYS A 213 -8.88 8.69 -0.07
N GLN A 214 -9.41 8.23 -1.20
CA GLN A 214 -10.63 7.43 -1.21
C GLN A 214 -10.46 6.09 -0.48
N PHE A 215 -9.34 5.38 -0.70
CA PHE A 215 -9.05 4.14 0.02
C PHE A 215 -8.92 4.34 1.53
N GLN A 216 -8.21 5.39 1.95
CA GLN A 216 -8.06 5.77 3.36
C GLN A 216 -9.40 6.08 4.03
N ARG A 217 -10.24 6.87 3.38
CA ARG A 217 -11.58 7.20 3.88
C ARG A 217 -12.49 5.98 3.92
N ASP A 218 -12.54 5.24 2.82
CA ASP A 218 -13.61 4.27 2.61
C ASP A 218 -13.28 2.90 3.20
N TYR A 219 -12.06 2.39 3.03
CA TYR A 219 -11.64 1.09 3.57
C TYR A 219 -10.99 1.24 4.94
N MET A 220 -9.93 2.04 5.05
CA MET A 220 -9.17 2.18 6.30
C MET A 220 -9.94 2.96 7.38
N GLN A 221 -10.93 3.77 7.01
CA GLN A 221 -11.69 4.64 7.91
C GLN A 221 -10.79 5.60 8.72
N VAL A 222 -9.76 6.15 8.06
CA VAL A 222 -8.81 7.12 8.63
C VAL A 222 -8.86 8.46 7.89
N LYS A 223 -8.16 9.47 8.41
CA LYS A 223 -8.03 10.77 7.74
C LYS A 223 -7.38 10.62 6.36
N GLU A 224 -7.93 11.32 5.37
CA GLU A 224 -7.41 11.40 4.01
C GLU A 224 -6.10 12.20 3.98
N THR A 225 -4.97 11.51 3.97
CA THR A 225 -3.65 12.13 3.83
C THR A 225 -3.21 12.18 2.38
N GLY A 226 -3.67 11.23 1.55
CA GLY A 226 -3.27 11.12 0.14
C GLY A 226 -1.82 10.69 -0.09
N VAL A 227 -1.14 10.27 0.98
CA VAL A 227 0.21 9.71 0.93
C VAL A 227 0.18 8.24 1.34
N VAL A 228 1.14 7.47 0.84
CA VAL A 228 1.29 6.05 1.16
C VAL A 228 2.36 5.92 2.22
N ASP A 229 1.98 5.45 3.39
CA ASP A 229 2.87 5.02 4.46
C ASP A 229 2.80 3.49 4.63
N MET A 230 3.51 2.95 5.61
CA MET A 230 3.51 1.51 5.87
C MET A 230 2.14 0.96 6.29
N ASN A 231 1.26 1.78 6.88
CA ASN A 231 -0.08 1.36 7.26
C ASN A 231 -0.98 1.24 6.02
N VAL A 232 -0.85 2.15 5.06
CA VAL A 232 -1.53 2.04 3.75
C VAL A 232 -1.08 0.76 3.03
N ILE A 233 0.20 0.43 3.05
CA ILE A 233 0.72 -0.80 2.44
C ILE A 233 0.11 -2.06 3.06
N LYS A 234 0.10 -2.15 4.39
CA LYS A 234 -0.53 -3.26 5.12
C LYS A 234 -2.03 -3.35 4.81
N ALA A 235 -2.72 -2.22 4.82
CA ALA A 235 -4.15 -2.16 4.51
C ALA A 235 -4.47 -2.62 3.07
N ILE A 236 -3.59 -2.33 2.10
CA ILE A 236 -3.77 -2.86 0.73
C ILE A 236 -3.67 -4.38 0.73
N ASP A 237 -2.65 -4.95 1.38
CA ASP A 237 -2.51 -6.41 1.46
C ASP A 237 -3.71 -7.06 2.18
N GLU A 238 -4.19 -6.45 3.27
CA GLU A 238 -5.40 -6.88 3.99
C GLU A 238 -6.66 -6.84 3.12
N PHE A 239 -6.87 -5.74 2.38
CA PHE A 239 -8.01 -5.60 1.46
C PHE A 239 -8.02 -6.71 0.39
N GLN A 240 -6.84 -7.07 -0.13
CA GLN A 240 -6.71 -8.13 -1.13
C GLN A 240 -7.05 -9.51 -0.58
N GLU A 241 -6.79 -9.77 0.70
CA GLU A 241 -7.16 -11.00 1.38
C GLU A 241 -8.65 -11.05 1.70
N GLU A 242 -9.20 -9.97 2.25
CA GLU A 242 -10.61 -9.88 2.64
C GLU A 242 -11.56 -9.97 1.43
N TYR A 243 -11.20 -9.32 0.32
CA TYR A 243 -11.99 -9.29 -0.92
C TYR A 243 -11.42 -10.18 -2.02
N ALA A 244 -10.71 -11.24 -1.63
CA ALA A 244 -10.19 -12.24 -2.56
C ALA A 244 -11.28 -12.82 -3.46
N ILE A 245 -11.01 -12.91 -4.76
CA ILE A 245 -11.94 -13.49 -5.73
C ILE A 245 -12.08 -14.99 -5.45
N SER A 246 -13.30 -15.44 -5.14
CA SER A 246 -13.56 -16.83 -4.81
C SER A 246 -13.33 -17.77 -6.00
N ASN A 247 -13.05 -19.04 -5.71
CA ASN A 247 -12.89 -20.09 -6.74
C ASN A 247 -14.09 -20.19 -7.68
N THR A 248 -15.31 -20.00 -7.17
CA THR A 248 -16.53 -19.99 -7.97
C THR A 248 -16.51 -18.86 -9.00
N ILE A 249 -16.09 -17.65 -8.60
CA ILE A 249 -15.96 -16.53 -9.55
C ILE A 249 -14.80 -16.77 -10.52
N TRP A 250 -13.66 -17.30 -10.08
CA TRP A 250 -12.56 -17.66 -11.00
C TRP A 250 -12.98 -18.63 -12.09
N LEU A 251 -13.83 -19.62 -11.79
CA LEU A 251 -14.40 -20.52 -12.80
C LEU A 251 -15.32 -19.77 -13.78
N GLN A 252 -16.08 -18.78 -13.31
CA GLN A 252 -16.95 -17.96 -14.13
C GLN A 252 -16.19 -16.96 -15.03
N LEU A 253 -14.98 -16.56 -14.63
CA LEU A 253 -14.09 -15.68 -15.38
C LEU A 253 -13.45 -16.37 -16.60
N LYS A 254 -13.34 -17.71 -16.59
CA LYS A 254 -12.79 -18.48 -17.70
C LYS A 254 -13.70 -18.44 -18.93
N CYS A 255 -13.07 -18.50 -20.09
CA CYS A 255 -13.73 -18.71 -21.37
C CYS A 255 -14.51 -20.02 -21.37
N ARG A 256 -15.79 -19.94 -21.77
CA ARG A 256 -16.72 -21.07 -21.80
C ARG A 256 -16.62 -21.92 -23.07
N CYS A 257 -15.50 -21.86 -23.78
CA CYS A 257 -15.24 -22.81 -24.87
C CYS A 257 -14.97 -24.21 -24.30
N SER A 258 -15.11 -25.24 -25.13
CA SER A 258 -14.64 -26.56 -24.74
C SER A 258 -13.12 -26.54 -24.51
N ALA A 259 -12.65 -27.38 -23.59
CA ALA A 259 -11.21 -27.50 -23.27
C ALA A 259 -10.34 -27.83 -24.50
N LYS A 260 -10.92 -28.46 -25.52
CA LYS A 260 -10.26 -28.72 -26.82
C LYS A 260 -9.98 -27.44 -27.64
N LYS A 261 -10.63 -26.32 -27.33
CA LYS A 261 -10.56 -25.05 -28.08
C LYS A 261 -9.79 -23.95 -27.36
N CYS A 262 -9.85 -23.89 -26.03
CA CYS A 262 -9.00 -23.01 -25.22
C CYS A 262 -8.91 -23.49 -23.77
N ASN A 263 -7.85 -23.05 -23.07
CA ASN A 263 -7.59 -23.41 -21.68
C ASN A 263 -8.29 -22.50 -20.65
N GLY A 264 -9.25 -21.69 -21.11
CA GLY A 264 -10.01 -20.74 -20.27
C GLY A 264 -9.52 -19.30 -20.37
N PHE A 265 -8.27 -19.06 -20.76
CA PHE A 265 -7.71 -17.73 -20.99
C PHE A 265 -6.95 -17.68 -22.33
N GLY A 266 -6.42 -16.51 -22.68
CA GLY A 266 -5.86 -16.26 -24.00
C GLY A 266 -4.62 -17.07 -24.31
N ASN A 267 -4.47 -17.40 -25.60
CA ASN A 267 -3.33 -18.15 -26.12
C ASN A 267 -2.31 -17.22 -26.84
N GLY A 268 -2.35 -15.90 -26.61
CA GLY A 268 -1.48 -14.93 -27.29
C GLY A 268 -1.72 -14.82 -28.80
N LEU A 269 -2.90 -15.22 -29.27
CA LEU A 269 -3.24 -15.26 -30.69
C LEU A 269 -3.62 -13.88 -31.23
N GLY A 270 -3.46 -13.69 -32.55
CA GLY A 270 -3.78 -12.44 -33.24
C GLY A 270 -2.63 -11.43 -33.19
N LYS A 271 -2.67 -10.43 -34.08
CA LYS A 271 -1.70 -9.33 -34.07
C LYS A 271 -2.19 -8.23 -33.12
N ASN A 272 -1.31 -7.74 -32.26
CA ASN A 272 -1.63 -6.62 -31.36
C ASN A 272 -1.68 -5.30 -32.14
N THR A 273 -2.88 -4.87 -32.53
CA THR A 273 -3.11 -3.69 -33.38
C THR A 273 -3.93 -2.62 -32.66
N SER A 274 -4.04 -1.44 -33.27
CA SER A 274 -4.98 -0.37 -32.88
C SER A 274 -6.05 -0.20 -33.96
N PRO A 275 -7.26 0.29 -33.64
CA PRO A 275 -7.72 0.68 -32.30
C PRO A 275 -8.10 -0.51 -31.41
N GLU A 276 -8.02 -0.34 -30.09
CA GLU A 276 -8.25 -1.41 -29.11
C GLU A 276 -9.65 -2.04 -29.16
N GLN A 277 -10.65 -1.28 -29.64
CA GLN A 277 -12.03 -1.74 -29.84
C GLN A 277 -12.13 -2.90 -30.84
N SER A 278 -11.25 -2.95 -31.84
CA SER A 278 -11.22 -4.00 -32.87
C SER A 278 -9.92 -4.81 -32.84
N ASN A 279 -9.07 -4.62 -31.82
CA ASN A 279 -7.80 -5.30 -31.70
C ASN A 279 -8.02 -6.82 -31.58
N PRO A 280 -7.52 -7.64 -32.53
CA PRO A 280 -7.74 -9.07 -32.52
C PRO A 280 -6.79 -9.81 -31.57
N TYR A 281 -5.95 -9.11 -30.83
CA TYR A 281 -5.05 -9.76 -29.90
C TYR A 281 -5.77 -10.41 -28.71
N GLU A 282 -5.34 -11.62 -28.37
CA GLU A 282 -5.74 -12.34 -27.17
C GLU A 282 -4.71 -12.12 -26.07
N TYR A 283 -5.02 -11.21 -25.14
CA TYR A 283 -4.19 -11.00 -23.96
C TYR A 283 -4.08 -12.29 -23.12
N PRO A 284 -2.98 -12.52 -22.40
CA PRO A 284 -2.71 -13.81 -21.74
C PRO A 284 -3.67 -14.13 -20.58
N GLY A 285 -4.48 -13.17 -20.14
CA GLY A 285 -5.43 -13.34 -19.05
C GLY A 285 -6.48 -12.23 -19.02
N LEU A 286 -7.01 -11.94 -17.83
CA LEU A 286 -7.85 -10.78 -17.57
C LEU A 286 -7.02 -9.64 -16.97
N HIS A 287 -7.32 -8.41 -17.36
CA HIS A 287 -6.59 -7.23 -16.90
C HIS A 287 -6.74 -7.07 -15.38
N ARG A 288 -5.63 -6.91 -14.65
CA ARG A 288 -5.61 -6.89 -13.18
C ARG A 288 -6.43 -5.73 -12.60
N SER A 289 -6.34 -4.53 -13.18
CA SER A 289 -7.17 -3.38 -12.74
C SER A 289 -8.67 -3.65 -12.88
N LEU A 290 -9.10 -4.45 -13.86
CA LEU A 290 -10.50 -4.84 -14.05
C LEU A 290 -10.99 -5.75 -12.92
N LEU A 291 -10.13 -6.66 -12.48
CA LEU A 291 -10.43 -7.56 -11.35
C LEU A 291 -10.39 -6.83 -10.01
N PHE A 292 -9.45 -5.91 -9.78
CA PHE A 292 -9.45 -5.10 -8.57
C PHE A 292 -10.60 -4.08 -8.53
N GLY A 293 -11.05 -3.59 -9.69
CA GLY A 293 -12.32 -2.86 -9.81
C GLY A 293 -13.52 -3.72 -9.36
N PHE A 294 -13.55 -5.00 -9.74
CA PHE A 294 -14.58 -5.94 -9.27
C PHE A 294 -14.49 -6.20 -7.76
N CYS A 295 -13.30 -6.34 -7.18
CA CYS A 295 -13.11 -6.45 -5.73
C CYS A 295 -13.67 -5.24 -4.98
N ALA A 296 -13.38 -4.02 -5.43
CA ALA A 296 -13.94 -2.80 -4.82
C ALA A 296 -15.47 -2.74 -4.93
N ILE A 297 -16.06 -3.16 -6.06
CA ILE A 297 -17.52 -3.26 -6.18
C ILE A 297 -18.10 -4.23 -5.15
N ASN A 298 -17.49 -5.39 -4.92
CA ASN A 298 -17.94 -6.30 -3.86
C ASN A 298 -17.83 -5.68 -2.47
N PHE A 299 -16.74 -4.97 -2.18
CA PHE A 299 -16.57 -4.21 -0.94
C PHE A 299 -17.70 -3.20 -0.71
N TYR A 300 -17.95 -2.29 -1.66
CA TYR A 300 -18.99 -1.28 -1.49
C TYR A 300 -20.41 -1.88 -1.45
N LEU A 301 -20.68 -2.92 -2.24
CA LEU A 301 -21.95 -3.63 -2.15
C LEU A 301 -22.10 -4.35 -0.82
N GLY A 302 -21.03 -4.88 -0.23
CA GLY A 302 -21.04 -5.54 1.07
C GLY A 302 -21.42 -4.63 2.25
N ARG A 303 -21.31 -3.30 2.09
CA ARG A 303 -21.70 -2.31 3.10
C ARG A 303 -23.21 -2.06 3.19
N GLN A 304 -24.00 -2.72 2.36
CA GLN A 304 -25.46 -2.59 2.34
C GLN A 304 -26.13 -3.93 2.00
N ASN A 305 -27.43 -4.06 2.28
CA ASN A 305 -28.16 -5.34 2.19
C ASN A 305 -29.17 -5.41 1.03
N VAL A 306 -29.21 -4.42 0.14
CA VAL A 306 -30.14 -4.33 -0.98
C VAL A 306 -29.58 -5.01 -2.22
N TYR A 307 -28.37 -4.66 -2.64
CA TYR A 307 -27.76 -5.17 -3.86
C TYR A 307 -26.57 -6.09 -3.58
N ARG A 308 -26.35 -7.11 -4.42
CA ARG A 308 -25.15 -7.96 -4.32
C ARG A 308 -24.78 -8.50 -5.68
N VAL A 309 -23.51 -8.79 -5.90
CA VAL A 309 -23.07 -9.56 -7.06
C VAL A 309 -23.69 -10.96 -6.97
N ARG A 310 -24.26 -11.41 -8.09
CA ARG A 310 -24.79 -12.77 -8.24
C ARG A 310 -23.75 -13.67 -8.89
N GLU A 311 -23.24 -13.25 -10.04
CA GLU A 311 -22.25 -13.99 -10.82
C GLU A 311 -21.56 -13.07 -11.83
N VAL A 312 -20.42 -13.54 -12.33
CA VAL A 312 -19.84 -13.06 -13.57
C VAL A 312 -20.38 -13.91 -14.71
N SER A 313 -21.36 -13.36 -15.44
CA SER A 313 -21.99 -14.07 -16.56
C SER A 313 -21.05 -14.24 -17.75
N SER A 314 -20.02 -13.40 -17.86
CA SER A 314 -18.91 -13.58 -18.80
C SER A 314 -17.65 -12.85 -18.36
N GLY A 315 -16.53 -13.56 -18.29
CA GLY A 315 -15.19 -12.97 -18.21
C GLY A 315 -14.50 -13.03 -19.57
N TYR A 316 -13.40 -13.79 -19.64
CA TYR A 316 -12.58 -13.95 -20.82
C TYR A 316 -13.33 -14.65 -21.97
N ARG A 317 -13.13 -14.21 -23.21
CA ARG A 317 -13.58 -14.87 -24.44
C ARG A 317 -12.43 -14.87 -25.45
N CYS A 318 -11.93 -16.04 -25.82
CA CYS A 318 -10.93 -16.19 -26.87
C CYS A 318 -11.53 -15.95 -28.27
N SER A 319 -10.70 -15.80 -29.30
CA SER A 319 -11.13 -15.62 -30.70
C SER A 319 -11.97 -16.78 -31.24
N GLN A 320 -11.81 -17.98 -30.68
CA GLN A 320 -12.57 -19.18 -31.06
C GLN A 320 -13.95 -19.27 -30.41
N HIS A 321 -14.23 -18.44 -29.41
CA HIS A 321 -15.56 -18.36 -28.79
C HIS A 321 -16.59 -17.85 -29.82
N PRO A 322 -17.82 -18.38 -29.88
CA PRO A 322 -18.82 -17.95 -30.87
C PRO A 322 -19.02 -16.43 -30.91
N GLN A 323 -19.09 -15.80 -29.74
CA GLN A 323 -19.15 -14.33 -29.61
C GLN A 323 -17.77 -13.66 -29.71
N GLY A 324 -16.68 -14.38 -29.47
CA GLY A 324 -15.31 -13.87 -29.64
C GLY A 324 -14.95 -13.64 -31.11
N LYS A 325 -15.67 -14.27 -32.04
CA LYS A 325 -15.56 -14.01 -33.49
C LYS A 325 -16.11 -12.66 -33.92
N THR A 326 -17.03 -12.07 -33.14
CA THR A 326 -17.73 -10.82 -33.49
C THR A 326 -17.29 -9.63 -32.64
N THR A 327 -16.69 -9.86 -31.47
CA THR A 327 -16.16 -8.81 -30.59
C THR A 327 -14.86 -9.23 -29.92
N SER A 328 -13.93 -8.28 -29.78
CA SER A 328 -12.65 -8.48 -29.09
C SER A 328 -12.60 -7.94 -27.67
N ASN A 329 -13.67 -7.32 -27.19
CA ASN A 329 -13.69 -6.63 -25.88
C ASN A 329 -13.38 -7.57 -24.71
N HIS A 330 -13.89 -8.81 -24.79
CA HIS A 330 -13.68 -9.83 -23.77
C HIS A 330 -12.39 -10.64 -23.92
N ARG A 331 -11.47 -10.26 -24.82
CA ARG A 331 -10.15 -10.89 -24.93
C ARG A 331 -9.21 -10.43 -23.81
N GLY A 332 -9.71 -10.38 -22.57
CA GLY A 332 -8.97 -9.96 -21.39
C GLY A 332 -9.37 -8.61 -20.79
N LYS A 333 -10.21 -7.81 -21.48
CA LYS A 333 -10.44 -6.40 -21.12
C LYS A 333 -11.83 -6.10 -20.56
N ALA A 334 -12.72 -7.08 -20.44
CA ALA A 334 -14.12 -6.85 -20.06
C ALA A 334 -14.74 -7.94 -19.19
N LEU A 335 -15.71 -7.55 -18.34
CA LEU A 335 -16.56 -8.40 -17.53
C LEU A 335 -18.04 -8.07 -17.76
N ASP A 336 -18.90 -9.09 -17.79
CA ASP A 336 -20.36 -8.97 -17.74
C ASP A 336 -20.86 -9.45 -16.37
N ILE A 337 -21.22 -8.53 -15.48
CA ILE A 337 -21.53 -8.80 -14.07
C ILE A 337 -23.05 -8.76 -13.85
N GLN A 338 -23.60 -9.76 -13.16
CA GLN A 338 -25.02 -9.82 -12.81
C GLN A 338 -25.23 -9.64 -11.31
N PHE A 339 -26.41 -9.16 -10.94
CA PHE A 339 -26.72 -8.72 -9.58
C PHE A 339 -28.04 -9.29 -9.07
N ASN A 340 -28.18 -9.28 -7.76
CA ASN A 340 -29.46 -9.47 -7.07
C ASN A 340 -29.91 -8.16 -6.42
N LYS A 341 -31.23 -8.00 -6.28
CA LYS A 341 -31.87 -7.03 -5.39
C LYS A 341 -32.62 -7.81 -4.30
N GLY A 342 -32.04 -7.93 -3.11
CA GLY A 342 -32.49 -8.85 -2.06
C GLY A 342 -32.48 -10.30 -2.58
N THR A 343 -33.66 -10.93 -2.61
CA THR A 343 -33.86 -12.29 -3.17
C THR A 343 -34.15 -12.30 -4.67
N TRP A 344 -34.38 -11.14 -5.29
CA TRP A 344 -34.70 -11.05 -6.71
C TRP A 344 -33.43 -11.06 -7.57
N GLU A 345 -33.31 -12.07 -8.42
CA GLU A 345 -32.27 -12.15 -9.45
C GLU A 345 -32.57 -11.19 -10.61
N ILE A 346 -31.67 -10.23 -10.84
CA ILE A 346 -31.74 -9.35 -12.00
C ILE A 346 -31.19 -10.12 -13.20
N ARG A 347 -32.07 -10.89 -13.84
CA ARG A 347 -31.77 -11.79 -14.95
C ARG A 347 -32.80 -11.67 -16.07
N LEU A 348 -32.52 -12.34 -17.19
CA LEU A 348 -33.36 -12.39 -18.38
C LEU A 348 -33.60 -11.00 -19.00
N ARG A 349 -34.16 -10.98 -20.21
CA ARG A 349 -34.54 -9.74 -20.87
C ARG A 349 -35.85 -9.22 -20.29
N LYS A 350 -35.76 -8.32 -19.29
CA LYS A 350 -36.90 -7.78 -18.55
C LYS A 350 -36.72 -6.28 -18.29
N TYR A 351 -37.69 -5.45 -18.69
CA TYR A 351 -37.67 -3.99 -18.54
C TYR A 351 -37.56 -3.54 -17.08
N LYS A 352 -38.18 -4.29 -16.16
CA LYS A 352 -38.06 -4.02 -14.71
C LYS A 352 -36.62 -4.04 -14.18
N ASN A 353 -35.67 -4.67 -14.89
CA ASN A 353 -34.26 -4.71 -14.50
C ASN A 353 -33.56 -3.36 -14.69
N ILE A 354 -34.07 -2.49 -15.58
CA ILE A 354 -33.33 -1.32 -16.07
C ILE A 354 -33.09 -0.29 -14.97
N GLU A 355 -34.08 -0.01 -14.13
CA GLU A 355 -33.92 0.94 -13.03
C GLU A 355 -32.90 0.44 -11.98
N PRO A 356 -33.00 -0.78 -11.42
CA PRO A 356 -31.97 -1.33 -10.54
C PRO A 356 -30.56 -1.33 -11.14
N LEU A 357 -30.41 -1.71 -12.42
CA LEU A 357 -29.10 -1.74 -13.07
C LEU A 357 -28.51 -0.34 -13.23
N LYS A 358 -29.32 0.66 -13.61
CA LYS A 358 -28.89 2.06 -13.65
C LYS A 358 -28.51 2.56 -12.26
N TYR A 359 -29.29 2.22 -11.24
CA TYR A 359 -28.98 2.55 -9.85
C TYR A 359 -27.63 1.99 -9.42
N ILE A 360 -27.37 0.69 -9.66
CA ILE A 360 -26.10 0.04 -9.31
C ILE A 360 -24.95 0.71 -10.07
N ARG A 361 -25.08 0.91 -11.38
CA ARG A 361 -24.06 1.58 -12.19
C ARG A 361 -23.75 2.96 -11.62
N ASP A 362 -24.78 3.78 -11.40
CA ASP A 362 -24.58 5.19 -11.07
C ASP A 362 -24.10 5.40 -9.62
N ASN A 363 -24.58 4.59 -8.67
CA ASN A 363 -24.23 4.76 -7.26
C ASN A 363 -22.99 3.97 -6.83
N PHE A 364 -22.54 2.99 -7.61
CA PHE A 364 -21.37 2.19 -7.26
C PHE A 364 -20.25 2.30 -8.32
N PHE A 365 -20.53 2.01 -9.58
CA PHE A 365 -19.49 2.03 -10.63
C PHE A 365 -19.05 3.46 -10.94
N VAL A 366 -19.99 4.39 -11.16
CA VAL A 366 -19.66 5.79 -11.45
C VAL A 366 -19.09 6.46 -10.20
N THR A 367 -19.79 6.35 -9.05
CA THR A 367 -19.37 6.98 -7.80
C THR A 367 -17.99 6.53 -7.33
N TYR A 368 -17.73 5.22 -7.28
CA TYR A 368 -16.52 4.72 -6.62
C TYR A 368 -15.39 4.37 -7.57
N LEU A 369 -15.66 3.88 -8.78
CA LEU A 369 -14.59 3.54 -9.73
C LEU A 369 -14.30 4.69 -10.71
N ASN A 370 -15.03 5.81 -10.60
CA ASN A 370 -15.04 6.88 -11.60
C ASN A 370 -15.32 6.34 -13.02
N ALA A 371 -16.21 5.35 -13.10
CA ALA A 371 -16.53 4.74 -14.37
C ALA A 371 -17.37 5.70 -15.23
N GLN A 372 -17.09 5.73 -16.54
CA GLN A 372 -17.88 6.50 -17.49
C GLN A 372 -18.99 5.67 -18.14
N ARG A 373 -20.02 6.38 -18.61
CA ARG A 373 -21.06 5.81 -19.46
C ARG A 373 -20.60 5.96 -20.91
N LYS A 374 -20.41 4.84 -21.62
CA LYS A 374 -19.82 4.80 -22.97
C LYS A 374 -18.36 5.31 -23.00
N TRP A 375 -17.68 5.00 -24.09
CA TRP A 375 -16.24 5.19 -24.29
C TRP A 375 -15.88 6.60 -24.74
N SER A 376 -16.26 7.62 -23.95
CA SER A 376 -16.07 9.03 -24.32
C SER A 376 -14.66 9.55 -24.03
N ASN A 377 -14.04 9.05 -22.96
CA ASN A 377 -12.71 9.44 -22.52
C ASN A 377 -11.76 8.24 -22.50
N ILE A 378 -10.46 8.50 -22.58
CA ILE A 378 -9.42 7.49 -22.44
C ILE A 378 -9.16 7.17 -20.96
N ASN A 379 -8.52 6.03 -20.67
CA ASN A 379 -7.99 5.69 -19.36
C ASN A 379 -9.03 5.60 -18.22
N LEU A 380 -10.31 5.34 -18.53
CA LEU A 380 -11.37 5.13 -17.55
C LEU A 380 -12.04 3.77 -17.71
N PHE A 381 -12.47 3.18 -16.59
CA PHE A 381 -13.45 2.09 -16.61
C PHE A 381 -14.68 2.56 -17.35
N THR A 382 -15.21 1.72 -18.23
CA THR A 382 -16.36 2.08 -19.04
C THR A 382 -17.47 1.06 -18.91
N THR A 383 -18.71 1.55 -18.82
CA THR A 383 -19.91 0.71 -18.83
C THR A 383 -20.70 0.88 -20.11
N GLU A 384 -21.27 -0.22 -20.60
CA GLU A 384 -22.19 -0.19 -21.74
C GLU A 384 -23.52 0.50 -21.37
N PRO A 385 -24.24 1.06 -22.36
CA PRO A 385 -25.60 1.53 -22.18
C PRO A 385 -26.52 0.46 -21.59
N ILE A 386 -27.42 0.85 -20.68
CA ILE A 386 -28.38 -0.04 -20.04
C ILE A 386 -29.79 0.36 -20.51
N GLY A 387 -30.54 -0.56 -21.12
CA GLY A 387 -31.89 -0.24 -21.60
C GLY A 387 -32.64 -1.37 -22.30
N LEU A 388 -33.96 -1.31 -22.19
CA LEU A 388 -34.96 -2.07 -22.95
C LEU A 388 -36.16 -1.15 -23.22
N ASN A 389 -36.98 -1.51 -24.21
CA ASN A 389 -38.31 -0.94 -24.36
C ASN A 389 -39.27 -1.51 -23.29
N PRO A 390 -40.38 -0.83 -22.96
CA PRO A 390 -41.35 -1.29 -21.96
C PRO A 390 -41.94 -2.69 -22.21
N ASP A 391 -41.94 -3.15 -23.47
CA ASP A 391 -42.42 -4.47 -23.91
C ASP A 391 -41.33 -5.57 -23.85
N ASP A 392 -40.25 -5.35 -23.10
CA ASP A 392 -39.06 -6.19 -23.01
C ASP A 392 -38.26 -6.34 -24.34
N SER A 393 -38.57 -5.57 -25.38
CA SER A 393 -37.79 -5.61 -26.63
C SER A 393 -36.47 -4.81 -26.53
N ILE A 394 -35.46 -5.24 -27.30
CA ILE A 394 -34.11 -4.63 -27.27
C ILE A 394 -34.14 -3.30 -28.02
N ILE A 395 -33.63 -2.22 -27.41
CA ILE A 395 -33.47 -0.91 -28.05
C ILE A 395 -32.40 -0.99 -29.16
N ASP A 396 -31.20 -1.46 -28.81
CA ASP A 396 -30.06 -1.70 -29.70
C ASP A 396 -29.24 -2.87 -29.10
N LYS A 397 -28.60 -3.67 -29.95
CA LYS A 397 -27.65 -4.73 -29.59
C LYS A 397 -26.53 -4.29 -28.66
N LYS A 398 -26.22 -2.98 -28.61
CA LYS A 398 -25.24 -2.37 -27.69
C LYS A 398 -25.78 -2.09 -26.27
N HIS A 399 -27.06 -2.33 -26.00
CA HIS A 399 -27.64 -2.14 -24.67
C HIS A 399 -27.63 -3.44 -23.87
N THR A 400 -27.16 -3.35 -22.63
CA THR A 400 -27.31 -4.42 -21.64
C THR A 400 -28.65 -4.26 -20.91
N TYR A 401 -29.13 -5.36 -20.34
CA TYR A 401 -30.46 -5.39 -19.71
C TYR A 401 -30.61 -6.34 -18.53
N SER A 402 -29.60 -7.19 -18.29
CA SER A 402 -29.56 -8.07 -17.12
C SER A 402 -28.16 -8.21 -16.52
N TRP A 403 -27.22 -7.40 -16.99
CA TRP A 403 -25.85 -7.32 -16.51
C TRP A 403 -25.34 -5.90 -16.68
N ILE A 404 -24.27 -5.57 -15.96
CA ILE A 404 -23.44 -4.40 -16.24
C ILE A 404 -22.17 -4.92 -16.93
N HIS A 405 -21.95 -4.47 -18.16
CA HIS A 405 -20.67 -4.63 -18.83
C HIS A 405 -19.70 -3.60 -18.28
N MET A 406 -18.52 -4.02 -17.86
CA MET A 406 -17.42 -3.14 -17.45
C MET A 406 -16.17 -3.52 -18.24
N ASP A 407 -15.51 -2.54 -18.85
CA ASP A 407 -14.28 -2.77 -19.60
C ASP A 407 -13.25 -1.65 -19.47
N VAL A 408 -12.00 -1.97 -19.85
CA VAL A 408 -10.84 -1.08 -19.85
C VAL A 408 -10.28 -0.87 -21.27
N ARG A 409 -11.08 -1.05 -22.33
CA ARG A 409 -10.57 -0.99 -23.72
C ARG A 409 -10.06 0.40 -24.13
N THR A 410 -10.47 1.43 -23.42
CA THR A 410 -10.08 2.83 -23.63
C THR A 410 -8.79 3.19 -22.92
N PHE A 411 -8.18 2.25 -22.18
CA PHE A 411 -6.84 2.43 -21.67
C PHE A 411 -5.86 2.51 -22.85
N GLU A 412 -4.88 3.40 -22.73
CA GLU A 412 -3.82 3.49 -23.72
C GLU A 412 -3.01 2.18 -23.76
N LYS A 413 -2.36 1.91 -24.90
CA LYS A 413 -1.59 0.68 -25.14
C LYS A 413 -0.57 0.38 -24.05
N GLN A 414 0.11 1.41 -23.55
CA GLN A 414 1.11 1.29 -22.48
C GLN A 414 0.52 0.76 -21.16
N TYR A 415 -0.79 0.88 -20.99
CA TYR A 415 -1.54 0.41 -19.82
C TYR A 415 -2.26 -0.92 -20.09
N LEU A 416 -1.98 -1.55 -21.24
CA LEU A 416 -2.54 -2.84 -21.66
C LEU A 416 -1.40 -3.82 -22.00
N LEU A 417 -0.27 -3.75 -21.31
CA LEU A 417 0.83 -4.71 -21.49
C LEU A 417 0.46 -6.07 -20.89
N ASP A 418 0.98 -7.14 -21.49
CA ASP A 418 0.69 -8.54 -21.10
C ASP A 418 0.93 -8.83 -19.61
N GLU A 419 1.95 -8.19 -19.02
CA GLU A 419 2.29 -8.28 -17.59
C GLU A 419 1.21 -7.72 -16.63
N TYR A 420 0.24 -6.97 -17.15
CA TYR A 420 -0.90 -6.46 -16.40
C TYR A 420 -2.12 -7.38 -16.46
N PHE A 421 -1.98 -8.58 -17.04
CA PHE A 421 -3.03 -9.59 -17.11
C PHE A 421 -2.70 -10.81 -16.24
N CYS A 422 -3.75 -11.47 -15.73
CA CYS A 422 -3.62 -12.63 -14.85
C CYS A 422 -4.67 -13.71 -15.14
N THR A 423 -4.41 -14.93 -14.68
CA THR A 423 -5.29 -16.11 -14.90
C THR A 423 -5.87 -16.69 -13.62
N ASP A 424 -5.37 -16.25 -12.46
CA ASP A 424 -5.70 -16.80 -11.15
C ASP A 424 -5.34 -15.81 -10.03
N ALA A 425 -5.68 -16.16 -8.79
CA ALA A 425 -5.43 -15.34 -7.61
C ALA A 425 -3.94 -15.06 -7.39
N THR A 426 -3.07 -16.03 -7.67
CA THR A 426 -1.62 -15.91 -7.50
C THR A 426 -1.05 -14.86 -8.45
N THR A 427 -1.41 -14.92 -9.73
CA THR A 427 -0.96 -13.96 -10.74
C THR A 427 -1.65 -12.59 -10.64
N LEU A 428 -2.86 -12.55 -10.06
CA LEU A 428 -3.55 -11.28 -9.74
C LEU A 428 -2.82 -10.51 -8.64
N ASN A 429 -2.56 -11.17 -7.51
CA ASN A 429 -1.99 -10.53 -6.32
C ASN A 429 -0.45 -10.45 -6.36
N LYS A 430 0.23 -11.32 -7.11
CA LYS A 430 1.69 -11.48 -7.08
C LYS A 430 2.18 -11.61 -5.63
N GLU A 431 3.34 -11.06 -5.32
CA GLU A 431 3.81 -10.94 -3.94
C GLU A 431 3.07 -9.82 -3.19
N LYS A 432 2.96 -9.95 -1.86
CA LYS A 432 2.42 -8.91 -0.99
C LYS A 432 3.25 -7.62 -1.13
N LEU A 433 2.60 -6.46 -1.07
CA LEU A 433 3.29 -5.17 -1.17
C LEU A 433 4.29 -5.00 -0.02
N ILE A 434 3.96 -5.45 1.19
CA ILE A 434 4.88 -5.42 2.33
C ILE A 434 6.18 -6.17 2.05
N THR A 435 6.13 -7.26 1.28
CA THR A 435 7.32 -8.02 0.91
C THR A 435 8.11 -7.28 -0.16
N LEU A 436 7.43 -6.66 -1.13
CA LEU A 436 8.08 -5.91 -2.22
C LEU A 436 8.83 -4.68 -1.72
N ILE A 437 8.32 -3.99 -0.71
CA ILE A 437 8.95 -2.78 -0.14
C ILE A 437 10.20 -3.11 0.69
N ASN A 438 10.30 -4.32 1.22
CA ASN A 438 11.44 -4.75 2.04
C ASN A 438 12.54 -5.46 1.22
N LYS A 439 12.40 -5.52 -0.10
CA LYS A 439 13.44 -5.99 -1.03
C LYS A 439 14.27 -4.80 -1.49
#